data_AF-A0A0G4NTC1-F1
#
_entry.id   AF-A0A0G4NTC1-F1
#
_cell.length_a   1.000
_cell.length_b   1.000
_cell.length_c   1.000
_cell.angle_alpha   90.00
_cell.angle_beta   90.00
_cell.angle_gamma   90.00
#
_symmetry.space_group_name_H-M   'P 1'
#
loop_
_entity.id
_entity.type
_entity.pdbx_description
1 polymer ?
#
loop_
_entity_poly.entity_id
_entity_poly.type
_entity_poly.pdbx_seq_one_letter_code
_entity_poly.pdbx_strand_id
1 'polypeptide(L)'
;MDVMAILGRKVQSTEPPDLEQQNQHTNRLLLREPEWRESLVNPQCMINNPEPTCNSMPLQHDDRHDDMSKESQEQNAQLRHEMTKQAQIILDLMKKHKEAVGRFEQHTANITYELEEQKKKVSDLKCQKGKLVRDLEEQTKRISDLKFQKGMMIRDPEARTKRISDLECQNGMLVHSLEEQTRIASALEKRDAKMKEVFSNISSTMFLELEYQEELINEMTPGEGEFFQPSHNTLVDLVEIIEQWTTDDKHSEMMFKLEDEPRFEQLYAELLSRFNEQSCQLKMQAMKLDRQKGMIDEQGGTILKLEAQKRKLASDLEEQDGRVASLLECLEGNGVEFTFLWN
;
A
#
# COMPACT_ATOMS: atom_id res chain seq x y z
N MET A 1 -4.49 -10.49 -28.55
CA MET A 1 -4.35 -11.92 -28.24
C MET A 1 -4.77 -12.11 -26.80
N ASP A 2 -5.91 -12.76 -26.61
CA ASP A 2 -6.63 -12.91 -25.34
C ASP A 2 -6.00 -14.00 -24.47
N VAL A 3 -5.70 -13.69 -23.20
CA VAL A 3 -5.04 -14.59 -22.23
C VAL A 3 -6.06 -15.19 -21.23
N MET A 4 -7.35 -15.20 -21.57
CA MET A 4 -8.45 -15.59 -20.66
C MET A 4 -9.13 -16.92 -20.98
N ALA A 5 -8.53 -17.78 -21.79
CA ALA A 5 -9.16 -19.04 -22.20
C ALA A 5 -8.22 -20.24 -22.02
N ILE A 6 -7.96 -20.66 -20.78
CA ILE A 6 -7.65 -22.04 -20.35
C ILE A 6 -7.65 -21.99 -18.82
N LEU A 7 -8.75 -22.39 -18.17
CA LEU A 7 -8.80 -23.01 -16.82
C LEU A 7 -10.26 -23.21 -16.39
N GLY A 8 -11.03 -23.88 -17.23
CA GLY A 8 -12.35 -24.43 -16.89
C GLY A 8 -12.26 -25.91 -16.58
N ARG A 9 -11.44 -26.33 -15.59
CA ARG A 9 -11.44 -27.73 -15.12
C ARG A 9 -12.06 -27.79 -13.73
N LYS A 10 -13.37 -27.97 -13.72
CA LYS A 10 -14.21 -28.23 -12.55
C LYS A 10 -13.73 -29.54 -11.90
N VAL A 11 -12.90 -29.43 -10.86
CA VAL A 11 -12.51 -30.56 -10.00
C VAL A 11 -13.76 -30.91 -9.19
N GLN A 12 -14.47 -31.96 -9.60
CA GLN A 12 -15.40 -32.64 -8.72
C GLN A 12 -14.56 -33.26 -7.60
N SER A 13 -14.75 -32.74 -6.39
CA SER A 13 -14.24 -33.34 -5.16
C SER A 13 -14.92 -34.69 -4.98
N THR A 14 -14.26 -35.76 -5.44
CA THR A 14 -14.60 -37.12 -5.06
C THR A 14 -14.01 -37.33 -3.66
N GLU A 15 -14.90 -37.40 -2.66
CA GLU A 15 -14.52 -37.78 -1.30
C GLU A 15 -13.72 -39.10 -1.32
N PRO A 16 -12.64 -39.21 -0.53
CA PRO A 16 -11.89 -40.45 -0.44
C PRO A 16 -12.80 -41.54 0.14
N PRO A 17 -12.83 -42.74 -0.45
CA PRO A 17 -13.60 -43.84 0.10
C PRO A 17 -13.07 -44.18 1.49
N ASP A 18 -13.99 -44.22 2.44
CA ASP A 18 -13.80 -44.57 3.84
C ASP A 18 -13.12 -45.95 3.95
N LEU A 19 -11.81 -45.93 4.23
CA LEU A 19 -10.95 -47.10 4.38
C LEU A 19 -11.34 -47.96 5.59
N GLU A 20 -12.25 -47.49 6.45
CA GLU A 20 -12.68 -48.20 7.65
C GLU A 20 -13.75 -49.27 7.36
N GLN A 21 -14.45 -49.19 6.21
CA GLN A 21 -15.44 -50.23 5.82
C GLN A 21 -14.83 -51.47 5.17
N GLN A 22 -13.60 -51.42 4.64
CA GLN A 22 -13.03 -52.58 3.93
C GLN A 22 -12.40 -53.64 4.87
N ASN A 23 -12.20 -53.33 6.15
CA ASN A 23 -11.62 -54.27 7.12
C ASN A 23 -12.65 -55.15 7.84
N GLN A 24 -13.95 -54.94 7.63
CA GLN A 24 -15.00 -55.76 8.25
C GLN A 24 -15.31 -57.05 7.48
N HIS A 25 -14.83 -57.18 6.24
CA HIS A 25 -15.19 -58.33 5.38
C HIS A 25 -14.17 -59.48 5.35
N THR A 26 -12.99 -59.31 5.96
CA THR A 26 -11.89 -60.29 5.90
C THR A 26 -11.85 -61.29 7.05
N ASN A 27 -12.67 -61.12 8.10
CA ASN A 27 -12.67 -61.99 9.29
C ASN A 27 -13.71 -63.13 9.27
N ARG A 28 -14.40 -63.38 8.14
CA ARG A 28 -15.54 -64.32 8.08
C ARG A 28 -15.28 -65.68 7.44
N LEU A 29 -14.02 -66.08 7.27
CA LEU A 29 -13.64 -67.41 6.81
C LEU A 29 -12.79 -68.12 7.88
N LEU A 30 -13.36 -68.28 9.07
CA LEU A 30 -12.92 -69.32 9.99
C LEU A 30 -13.34 -70.66 9.39
N LEU A 31 -12.40 -71.31 8.71
CA LEU A 31 -12.48 -72.72 8.35
C LEU A 31 -12.79 -73.52 9.61
N ARG A 32 -14.00 -74.06 9.69
CA ARG A 32 -14.43 -75.03 10.70
C ARG A 32 -13.48 -76.23 10.62
N GLU A 33 -12.67 -76.43 11.66
CA GLU A 33 -11.79 -77.59 11.76
C GLU A 33 -12.60 -78.88 11.63
N PRO A 34 -12.12 -79.90 10.89
CA PRO A 34 -12.76 -81.21 10.85
C PRO A 34 -12.68 -81.83 12.26
N GLU A 35 -13.84 -82.09 12.87
CA GLU A 35 -13.94 -82.92 14.07
C GLU A 35 -13.51 -84.35 13.70
N TRP A 36 -12.23 -84.68 13.90
CA TRP A 36 -11.76 -86.05 13.88
C TRP A 36 -12.34 -86.77 15.10
N ARG A 37 -13.43 -87.51 14.90
CA ARG A 37 -13.85 -88.51 15.89
C ARG A 37 -12.80 -89.61 15.87
N GLU A 38 -11.98 -89.65 16.92
CA GLU A 38 -11.12 -90.79 17.22
C GLU A 38 -11.99 -92.05 17.24
N SER A 39 -11.86 -92.84 16.18
CA SER A 39 -12.43 -94.18 16.13
C SER A 39 -11.61 -95.01 17.11
N LEU A 40 -12.18 -95.26 18.29
CA LEU A 40 -11.72 -96.24 19.29
C LEU A 40 -11.82 -97.66 18.71
N VAL A 41 -11.12 -97.95 17.63
CA VAL A 41 -10.87 -99.31 17.18
C VAL A 41 -9.58 -99.74 17.86
N ASN A 42 -9.74 -100.28 19.06
CA ASN A 42 -8.71 -101.00 19.79
C ASN A 42 -8.21 -102.19 18.95
N PRO A 43 -6.99 -102.18 18.39
CA PRO A 43 -6.45 -103.34 17.69
C PRO A 43 -5.83 -104.30 18.72
N GLN A 44 -6.63 -104.79 19.65
CA GLN A 44 -6.31 -105.95 20.47
C GLN A 44 -7.09 -107.16 19.94
N CYS A 45 -6.79 -107.55 18.71
CA CYS A 45 -7.25 -108.82 18.16
C CYS A 45 -6.11 -109.83 18.24
N MET A 46 -6.01 -110.44 19.43
CA MET A 46 -5.61 -111.82 19.69
C MET A 46 -4.80 -112.55 18.61
N ILE A 47 -3.47 -112.50 18.74
CA ILE A 47 -2.60 -113.57 18.25
C ILE A 47 -2.70 -114.71 19.28
N ASN A 48 -3.73 -115.53 19.15
CA ASN A 48 -3.71 -116.85 19.76
C ASN A 48 -2.90 -117.76 18.85
N ASN A 49 -1.71 -118.16 19.30
CA ASN A 49 -1.01 -119.32 18.75
C ASN A 49 -1.81 -120.58 19.11
N PRO A 50 -2.37 -121.35 18.14
CA PRO A 50 -2.79 -122.70 18.43
C PRO A 50 -1.54 -123.58 18.39
N GLU A 51 -1.06 -124.00 19.56
CA GLU A 51 -0.18 -125.17 19.65
C GLU A 51 -0.91 -126.40 19.06
N PRO A 52 -0.32 -127.13 18.10
CA PRO A 52 -0.91 -128.36 17.62
C PRO A 52 -0.55 -129.50 18.59
N THR A 53 -1.36 -129.71 19.62
CA THR A 53 -1.26 -130.91 20.47
C THR A 53 -2.01 -132.07 19.78
N CYS A 54 -1.35 -132.72 18.83
CA CYS A 54 -1.86 -133.96 18.22
C CYS A 54 -1.48 -135.16 19.10
N ASN A 55 -2.34 -135.48 20.08
CA ASN A 55 -2.37 -136.81 20.69
C ASN A 55 -3.37 -137.68 19.90
N SER A 56 -2.88 -138.44 18.93
CA SER A 56 -3.67 -139.46 18.24
C SER A 56 -3.27 -140.84 18.77
N MET A 57 -4.17 -141.44 19.55
CA MET A 57 -4.16 -142.89 19.78
C MET A 57 -4.49 -143.63 18.47
N PRO A 58 -3.91 -144.82 18.24
CA PRO A 58 -4.11 -145.57 17.00
C PRO A 58 -5.45 -146.31 17.05
N LEU A 59 -6.42 -145.85 16.25
CA LEU A 59 -7.64 -146.60 15.98
C LEU A 59 -7.36 -147.55 14.81
N GLN A 60 -7.21 -148.84 15.12
CA GLN A 60 -7.25 -149.92 14.13
C GLN A 60 -8.61 -149.92 13.44
N HIS A 61 -8.64 -149.69 12.14
CA HIS A 61 -9.76 -150.09 11.29
C HIS A 61 -9.26 -150.56 9.91
N ASP A 62 -9.65 -151.80 9.62
CA ASP A 62 -9.86 -152.48 8.34
C ASP A 62 -9.49 -151.76 7.03
N ASP A 63 -8.36 -152.17 6.47
CA ASP A 63 -8.13 -152.84 5.18
C ASP A 63 -9.20 -152.81 4.04
N ARG A 64 -9.93 -151.70 3.86
CA ARG A 64 -10.76 -151.49 2.65
C ARG A 64 -10.86 -150.03 2.18
N HIS A 65 -9.78 -149.28 2.01
CA HIS A 65 -9.89 -147.98 1.33
C HIS A 65 -8.62 -147.53 0.60
N ASP A 66 -8.26 -148.23 -0.49
CA ASP A 66 -7.22 -147.76 -1.43
C ASP A 66 -7.67 -146.55 -2.28
N ASP A 67 -8.99 -146.26 -2.31
CA ASP A 67 -9.56 -145.12 -3.07
C ASP A 67 -9.76 -143.82 -2.23
N MET A 68 -9.95 -143.87 -0.90
CA MET A 68 -10.08 -142.63 -0.09
C MET A 68 -8.75 -141.89 0.10
N SER A 69 -7.62 -142.59 0.03
CA SER A 69 -6.28 -141.99 0.18
C SER A 69 -5.98 -140.98 -0.93
N LYS A 70 -6.41 -141.28 -2.17
CA LYS A 70 -6.20 -140.41 -3.35
C LYS A 70 -7.01 -139.12 -3.28
N GLU A 71 -8.26 -139.18 -2.82
CA GLU A 71 -9.12 -137.99 -2.69
C GLU A 71 -8.58 -137.01 -1.64
N SER A 72 -8.08 -137.53 -0.50
CA SER A 72 -7.44 -136.69 0.52
C SER A 72 -6.14 -136.02 0.02
N GLN A 73 -5.38 -136.73 -0.81
CA GLN A 73 -4.14 -136.21 -1.40
C GLN A 73 -4.43 -135.13 -2.44
N GLU A 74 -5.48 -135.30 -3.24
CA GLU A 74 -5.93 -134.30 -4.22
C GLU A 74 -6.49 -133.04 -3.53
N GLN A 75 -7.32 -133.19 -2.49
CA GLN A 75 -7.79 -132.07 -1.67
C GLN A 75 -6.62 -131.30 -1.02
N ASN A 76 -5.60 -132.00 -0.53
CA ASN A 76 -4.41 -131.37 0.04
C ASN A 76 -3.58 -130.63 -1.02
N ALA A 77 -3.43 -131.21 -2.21
CA ALA A 77 -2.76 -130.56 -3.34
C ALA A 77 -3.51 -129.29 -3.78
N GLN A 78 -4.84 -129.34 -3.84
CA GLN A 78 -5.69 -128.20 -4.17
C GLN A 78 -5.60 -127.09 -3.11
N LEU A 79 -5.63 -127.46 -1.82
CA LEU A 79 -5.44 -126.51 -0.72
C LEU A 79 -4.07 -125.84 -0.79
N ARG A 80 -2.99 -126.61 -1.02
CA ARG A 80 -1.63 -126.06 -1.17
C ARG A 80 -1.55 -125.09 -2.35
N HIS A 81 -2.19 -125.42 -3.47
CA HIS A 81 -2.25 -124.54 -4.61
C HIS A 81 -2.98 -123.23 -4.29
N GLU A 82 -4.11 -123.30 -3.59
CA GLU A 82 -4.89 -122.12 -3.21
C GLU A 82 -4.17 -121.25 -2.17
N MET A 83 -3.51 -121.87 -1.18
CA MET A 83 -2.63 -121.17 -0.24
C MET A 83 -1.49 -120.45 -0.96
N THR A 84 -0.90 -121.07 -1.98
CA THR A 84 0.17 -120.46 -2.79
C THR A 84 -0.36 -119.26 -3.57
N LYS A 85 -1.57 -119.34 -4.15
CA LYS A 85 -2.22 -118.19 -4.80
C LYS A 85 -2.49 -117.05 -3.83
N GLN A 86 -3.04 -117.35 -2.65
CA GLN A 86 -3.29 -116.33 -1.63
C GLN A 86 -2.00 -115.66 -1.17
N ALA A 87 -0.93 -116.43 -0.95
CA ALA A 87 0.38 -115.88 -0.62
C ALA A 87 0.90 -114.93 -1.71
N GLN A 88 0.73 -115.29 -2.99
CA GLN A 88 1.12 -114.43 -4.10
C GLN A 88 0.30 -113.12 -4.14
N ILE A 89 -1.02 -113.21 -3.92
CA ILE A 89 -1.91 -112.03 -3.84
C ILE A 89 -1.48 -111.11 -2.69
N ILE A 90 -1.17 -111.66 -1.51
CA ILE A 90 -0.69 -110.90 -0.36
C ILE A 90 0.63 -110.20 -0.68
N LEU A 91 1.58 -110.92 -1.30
CA LEU A 91 2.87 -110.34 -1.70
C LEU A 91 2.68 -109.18 -2.70
N ASP A 92 1.80 -109.35 -3.69
CA ASP A 92 1.51 -108.31 -4.68
C ASP A 92 0.82 -107.09 -4.04
N LEU A 93 -0.11 -107.32 -3.10
CA LEU A 93 -0.76 -106.27 -2.32
C LEU A 93 0.24 -105.51 -1.44
N MET A 94 1.14 -106.22 -0.75
CA MET A 94 2.20 -105.62 0.06
C MET A 94 3.13 -104.75 -0.79
N LYS A 95 3.50 -105.22 -1.99
CA LYS A 95 4.31 -104.44 -2.94
C LYS A 95 3.58 -103.17 -3.37
N LYS A 96 2.32 -103.26 -3.79
CA LYS A 96 1.50 -102.10 -4.18
C LYS A 96 1.31 -101.11 -3.03
N HIS A 97 1.09 -101.62 -1.81
CA HIS A 97 0.96 -100.78 -0.61
C HIS A 97 2.26 -100.05 -0.31
N LYS A 98 3.41 -100.74 -0.35
CA LYS A 98 4.73 -100.10 -0.17
C LYS A 98 4.99 -99.00 -1.20
N GLU A 99 4.66 -99.24 -2.47
CA GLU A 99 4.77 -98.22 -3.52
C GLU A 99 3.83 -97.04 -3.28
N ALA A 100 2.59 -97.28 -2.82
CA ALA A 100 1.65 -96.22 -2.49
C ALA A 100 2.13 -95.37 -1.31
N VAL A 101 2.61 -96.00 -0.23
CA VAL A 101 3.20 -95.31 0.92
C VAL A 101 4.38 -94.45 0.48
N GLY A 102 5.31 -94.99 -0.32
CA GLY A 102 6.44 -94.20 -0.83
C GLY A 102 6.01 -92.98 -1.66
N ARG A 103 4.95 -93.11 -2.48
CA ARG A 103 4.38 -91.95 -3.20
C ARG A 103 3.77 -90.92 -2.26
N PHE A 104 3.07 -91.34 -1.21
CA PHE A 104 2.51 -90.41 -0.23
C PHE A 104 3.58 -89.71 0.61
N GLU A 105 4.63 -90.43 1.00
CA GLU A 105 5.79 -89.84 1.70
C GLU A 105 6.47 -88.78 0.82
N GLN A 106 6.72 -89.09 -0.45
CA GLN A 106 7.30 -88.13 -1.40
C GLN A 106 6.38 -86.91 -1.60
N HIS A 107 5.07 -87.13 -1.77
CA HIS A 107 4.11 -86.05 -1.92
C HIS A 107 4.06 -85.15 -0.67
N THR A 108 4.09 -85.76 0.51
CA THR A 108 4.12 -85.04 1.80
C THR A 108 5.39 -84.22 1.94
N ALA A 109 6.55 -84.77 1.56
CA ALA A 109 7.82 -84.04 1.57
C ALA A 109 7.81 -82.84 0.62
N ASN A 110 7.25 -83.01 -0.59
CA ASN A 110 7.11 -81.92 -1.56
C ASN A 110 6.20 -80.80 -1.04
N ILE A 111 5.03 -81.14 -0.49
CA ILE A 111 4.11 -80.14 0.10
C ILE A 111 4.80 -79.40 1.25
N THR A 112 5.53 -80.11 2.11
CA THR A 112 6.25 -79.51 3.24
C THR A 112 7.31 -78.53 2.77
N TYR A 113 8.06 -78.88 1.71
CA TYR A 113 9.04 -78.00 1.09
C TYR A 113 8.39 -76.74 0.50
N GLU A 114 7.31 -76.89 -0.27
CA GLU A 114 6.56 -75.77 -0.85
C GLU A 114 6.00 -74.83 0.22
N LEU A 115 5.49 -75.38 1.33
CA LEU A 115 4.96 -74.61 2.44
C LEU A 115 6.05 -73.76 3.11
N GLU A 116 7.24 -74.32 3.34
CA GLU A 116 8.37 -73.58 3.91
C GLU A 116 8.89 -72.49 2.93
N GLU A 117 8.85 -72.74 1.62
CA GLU A 117 9.18 -71.72 0.61
C GLU A 117 8.15 -70.57 0.62
N GLN A 118 6.86 -70.89 0.68
CA GLN A 118 5.79 -69.88 0.78
C GLN A 118 5.89 -69.07 2.07
N LYS A 119 6.20 -69.72 3.20
CA LYS A 119 6.41 -69.05 4.49
C LYS A 119 7.56 -68.05 4.44
N LYS A 120 8.66 -68.39 3.77
CA LYS A 120 9.78 -67.44 3.52
C LYS A 120 9.30 -66.24 2.69
N LYS A 121 8.60 -66.47 1.58
CA LYS A 121 8.04 -65.39 0.73
C LYS A 121 7.11 -64.45 1.51
N VAL A 122 6.23 -65.00 2.36
CA VAL A 122 5.33 -64.21 3.21
C VAL A 122 6.12 -63.36 4.22
N SER A 123 7.16 -63.92 4.83
CA SER A 123 8.04 -63.19 5.75
C SER A 123 8.75 -62.02 5.06
N ASP A 124 9.29 -62.26 3.85
CA ASP A 124 9.96 -61.23 3.06
C ASP A 124 9.01 -60.11 2.65
N LEU A 125 7.80 -60.45 2.17
CA LEU A 125 6.76 -59.48 1.84
C LEU A 125 6.33 -58.67 3.07
N LYS A 126 6.20 -59.30 4.24
CA LYS A 126 5.89 -58.60 5.49
C LYS A 126 6.98 -57.59 5.86
N CYS A 127 8.25 -57.96 5.68
CA CYS A 127 9.39 -57.07 5.91
C CYS A 127 9.36 -55.88 4.93
N GLN A 128 9.15 -56.14 3.64
CA GLN A 128 9.04 -55.10 2.61
C GLN A 128 7.87 -54.14 2.88
N LYS A 129 6.69 -54.66 3.23
CA LYS A 129 5.53 -53.87 3.64
C LYS A 129 5.90 -52.95 4.81
N GLY A 130 6.60 -53.46 5.83
CA GLY A 130 7.05 -52.68 6.98
C GLY A 130 8.00 -51.53 6.60
N LYS A 131 8.91 -51.75 5.63
CA LYS A 131 9.78 -50.69 5.10
C LYS A 131 8.96 -49.61 4.39
N LEU A 132 8.07 -50.02 3.49
CA LEU A 132 7.23 -49.11 2.72
C LEU A 132 6.34 -48.23 3.61
N VAL A 133 5.77 -48.79 4.68
CA VAL A 133 4.98 -48.01 5.65
C VAL A 133 5.82 -46.93 6.32
N ARG A 134 7.05 -47.25 6.76
CA ARG A 134 7.95 -46.24 7.36
C ARG A 134 8.33 -45.15 6.37
N ASP A 135 8.61 -45.51 5.13
CA ASP A 135 8.95 -44.54 4.09
C ASP A 135 7.76 -43.59 3.82
N LEU A 136 6.52 -44.11 3.80
CA LEU A 136 5.31 -43.30 3.66
C LEU A 136 5.07 -42.36 4.85
N GLU A 137 5.31 -42.83 6.07
CA GLU A 137 5.24 -41.98 7.28
C GLU A 137 6.26 -40.84 7.22
N GLU A 138 7.50 -41.13 6.78
CA GLU A 138 8.53 -40.11 6.62
C GLU A 138 8.17 -39.10 5.53
N GLN A 139 7.67 -39.56 4.38
CA GLN A 139 7.20 -38.66 3.32
C GLN A 139 6.04 -37.78 3.80
N THR A 140 5.11 -38.32 4.57
CA THR A 140 3.98 -37.56 5.13
C THR A 140 4.45 -36.46 6.07
N LYS A 141 5.48 -36.73 6.90
CA LYS A 141 6.12 -35.72 7.75
C LYS A 141 6.77 -34.62 6.90
N ARG A 142 7.58 -34.99 5.90
CA ARG A 142 8.23 -34.03 4.99
C ARG A 142 7.22 -33.15 4.25
N ILE A 143 6.10 -33.72 3.79
CA ILE A 143 5.02 -32.95 3.14
C ILE A 143 4.40 -31.94 4.11
N SER A 144 4.18 -32.36 5.37
CA SER A 144 3.63 -31.48 6.40
C SER A 144 4.57 -30.31 6.72
N ASP A 145 5.88 -30.59 6.85
CA ASP A 145 6.91 -29.56 7.08
C ASP A 145 6.99 -28.57 5.91
N LEU A 146 6.99 -29.08 4.67
CA LEU A 146 6.97 -28.24 3.47
C LEU A 146 5.71 -27.38 3.39
N LYS A 147 4.54 -27.92 3.77
CA LYS A 147 3.29 -27.16 3.83
C LYS A 147 3.37 -26.03 4.87
N PHE A 148 3.97 -26.29 6.03
CA PHE A 148 4.19 -25.28 7.06
C PHE A 148 5.15 -24.19 6.58
N GLN A 149 6.31 -24.55 6.01
CA GLN A 149 7.28 -23.61 5.46
C GLN A 149 6.66 -22.73 4.36
N LYS A 150 5.89 -23.32 3.45
CA LYS A 150 5.15 -22.58 2.42
C LYS A 150 4.17 -21.57 3.04
N GLY A 151 3.46 -21.95 4.09
CA GLY A 151 2.57 -21.04 4.82
C GLY A 151 3.32 -19.86 5.47
N MET A 152 4.54 -20.08 5.94
CA MET A 152 5.37 -19.00 6.49
C MET A 152 5.90 -18.07 5.40
N MET A 153 6.39 -18.63 4.29
CA MET A 153 6.84 -17.86 3.13
C MET A 153 5.73 -17.03 2.47
N ILE A 154 4.44 -17.38 2.64
CA ILE A 154 3.31 -16.58 2.11
C ILE A 154 2.97 -15.40 3.03
N ARG A 155 3.11 -15.55 4.35
CA ARG A 155 2.82 -14.45 5.29
C ARG A 155 3.83 -13.30 5.22
N ASP A 156 5.10 -13.62 4.98
CA ASP A 156 6.16 -12.60 4.84
C ASP A 156 5.90 -11.58 3.72
N PRO A 157 5.57 -11.98 2.46
CA PRO A 157 5.28 -11.04 1.39
C PRO A 157 3.98 -10.27 1.60
N GLU A 158 2.95 -10.85 2.24
CA GLU A 158 1.74 -10.10 2.62
C GLU A 158 2.07 -8.96 3.60
N ALA A 159 2.86 -9.24 4.64
CA ALA A 159 3.30 -8.22 5.60
C ALA A 159 4.17 -7.14 4.93
N ARG A 160 5.08 -7.54 4.02
CA ARG A 160 5.89 -6.60 3.24
C ARG A 160 5.04 -5.73 2.32
N THR A 161 4.03 -6.31 1.66
CA THR A 161 3.11 -5.57 0.76
C THR A 161 2.35 -4.50 1.53
N LYS A 162 1.81 -4.84 2.71
CA LYS A 162 1.16 -3.87 3.60
C LYS A 162 2.09 -2.71 3.98
N ARG A 163 3.34 -3.03 4.37
CA ARG A 163 4.35 -2.01 4.71
C ARG A 163 4.69 -1.10 3.54
N ILE A 164 4.73 -1.62 2.30
CA ILE A 164 4.97 -0.82 1.09
C ILE A 164 3.81 0.16 0.88
N SER A 165 2.56 -0.31 0.96
CA SER A 165 1.38 0.56 0.81
C SER A 165 1.31 1.65 1.88
N ASP A 166 1.67 1.34 3.13
CA ASP A 166 1.73 2.33 4.21
C ASP A 166 2.80 3.41 3.91
N LEU A 167 3.97 3.03 3.39
CA LEU A 167 5.04 3.96 3.01
C LEU A 167 4.67 4.80 1.79
N GLU A 168 3.99 4.22 0.79
CA GLU A 168 3.49 4.97 -0.38
C GLU A 168 2.49 6.05 0.05
N CYS A 169 1.60 5.75 1.00
CA CYS A 169 0.66 6.71 1.58
C CYS A 169 1.39 7.86 2.29
N GLN A 170 2.38 7.54 3.15
CA GLN A 170 3.20 8.54 3.82
C GLN A 170 3.97 9.44 2.83
N ASN A 171 4.54 8.85 1.78
CA ASN A 171 5.26 9.59 0.76
C ASN A 171 4.32 10.55 0.00
N GLY A 172 3.10 10.11 -0.32
CA GLY A 172 2.06 10.96 -0.92
C GLY A 172 1.71 12.18 -0.05
N MET A 173 1.57 11.98 1.27
CA MET A 173 1.33 13.09 2.21
C MET A 173 2.50 14.09 2.26
N LEU A 174 3.74 13.60 2.24
CA LEU A 174 4.94 14.46 2.23
C LEU A 174 5.06 15.26 0.93
N VAL A 175 4.80 14.64 -0.23
CA VAL A 175 4.80 15.32 -1.52
C VAL A 175 3.76 16.44 -1.52
N HIS A 176 2.52 16.18 -1.09
CA HIS A 176 1.49 17.21 -0.99
C HIS A 176 1.90 18.36 -0.05
N SER A 177 2.54 18.05 1.09
CA SER A 177 3.04 19.08 2.00
C SER A 177 4.13 19.95 1.37
N LEU A 178 5.02 19.37 0.56
CA LEU A 178 6.06 20.12 -0.16
C LEU A 178 5.48 20.99 -1.28
N GLU A 179 4.48 20.48 -2.01
CA GLU A 179 3.76 21.28 -3.02
C GLU A 179 3.07 22.48 -2.38
N GLU A 180 2.44 22.30 -1.22
CA GLU A 180 1.81 23.40 -0.48
C GLU A 180 2.84 24.42 0.03
N GLN A 181 3.97 23.97 0.58
CA GLN A 181 5.06 24.87 0.97
C GLN A 181 5.62 25.65 -0.22
N THR A 182 5.78 25.00 -1.38
CA THR A 182 6.22 25.66 -2.62
C THR A 182 5.22 26.72 -3.07
N ARG A 183 3.92 26.43 -2.97
CA ARG A 183 2.84 27.39 -3.26
C ARG A 183 2.90 28.61 -2.33
N ILE A 184 3.08 28.38 -1.04
CA ILE A 184 3.22 29.44 -0.04
C ILE A 184 4.46 30.29 -0.31
N ALA A 185 5.62 29.67 -0.58
CA ALA A 185 6.85 30.36 -0.90
C ALA A 185 6.69 31.27 -2.14
N SER A 186 6.09 30.76 -3.22
CA SER A 186 5.81 31.56 -4.42
C SER A 186 4.84 32.72 -4.16
N ALA A 187 3.84 32.52 -3.29
CA ALA A 187 2.93 33.59 -2.89
C ALA A 187 3.64 34.68 -2.07
N LEU A 188 4.54 34.29 -1.17
CA LEU A 188 5.37 35.22 -0.40
C LEU A 188 6.35 36.00 -1.29
N GLU A 189 7.00 35.35 -2.25
CA GLU A 189 7.88 35.99 -3.23
C GLU A 189 7.12 37.05 -4.05
N LYS A 190 5.91 36.72 -4.52
CA LYS A 190 5.04 37.69 -5.21
C LYS A 190 4.65 38.88 -4.32
N ARG A 191 4.42 38.65 -3.02
CA ARG A 191 4.11 39.70 -2.05
C ARG A 191 5.33 40.60 -1.82
N ASP A 192 6.52 40.02 -1.67
CA ASP A 192 7.78 40.74 -1.50
C ASP A 192 8.06 41.65 -2.71
N ALA A 193 7.91 41.11 -3.94
CA ALA A 193 8.06 41.89 -5.16
C ALA A 193 7.10 43.09 -5.22
N LYS A 194 5.82 42.90 -4.89
CA LYS A 194 4.84 44.00 -4.82
C LYS A 194 5.19 45.03 -3.74
N MET A 195 5.71 44.58 -2.60
CA MET A 195 6.10 45.47 -1.51
C MET A 195 7.30 46.34 -1.90
N LYS A 196 8.30 45.75 -2.56
CA LYS A 196 9.45 46.48 -3.14
C LYS A 196 8.99 47.53 -4.15
N GLU A 197 8.04 47.19 -5.03
CA GLU A 197 7.45 48.14 -5.98
C GLU A 197 6.76 49.32 -5.27
N VAL A 198 5.95 49.04 -4.23
CA VAL A 198 5.29 50.09 -3.43
C VAL A 198 6.32 51.01 -2.76
N PHE A 199 7.35 50.46 -2.13
CA PHE A 199 8.40 51.26 -1.49
C PHE A 199 9.19 52.10 -2.50
N SER A 200 9.50 51.55 -3.68
CA SER A 200 10.16 52.28 -4.76
C SER A 200 9.32 53.48 -5.24
N ASN A 201 7.99 53.29 -5.39
CA ASN A 201 7.08 54.36 -5.76
C ASN A 201 6.97 55.44 -4.67
N ILE A 202 6.90 55.05 -3.39
CA ILE A 202 6.88 55.98 -2.26
C ILE A 202 8.18 56.80 -2.22
N SER A 203 9.33 56.13 -2.28
CA SER A 203 10.64 56.80 -2.29
C SER A 203 10.75 57.79 -3.45
N SER A 204 10.37 57.39 -4.67
CA SER A 204 10.36 58.28 -5.84
C SER A 204 9.50 59.53 -5.63
N THR A 205 8.34 59.38 -4.98
CA THR A 205 7.44 60.50 -4.66
C THR A 205 8.08 61.43 -3.61
N MET A 206 8.70 60.87 -2.58
CA MET A 206 9.38 61.63 -1.53
C MET A 206 10.61 62.37 -2.06
N PHE A 207 11.35 61.78 -3.01
CA PHE A 207 12.46 62.44 -3.69
C PHE A 207 12.02 63.67 -4.48
N LEU A 208 10.93 63.57 -5.24
CA LEU A 208 10.37 64.72 -5.97
C LEU A 208 9.93 65.84 -5.02
N GLU A 209 9.33 65.47 -3.88
CA GLU A 209 8.95 66.46 -2.85
C GLU A 209 10.18 67.10 -2.18
N LEU A 210 11.24 66.32 -1.93
CA LEU A 210 12.52 66.85 -1.43
C LEU A 210 13.15 67.83 -2.41
N GLU A 211 13.23 67.47 -3.70
CA GLU A 211 13.74 68.34 -4.76
C GLU A 211 12.95 69.66 -4.83
N TYR A 212 11.62 69.57 -4.75
CA TYR A 212 10.75 70.75 -4.68
C TYR A 212 10.97 71.61 -3.43
N GLN A 213 11.11 70.99 -2.25
CA GLN A 213 11.39 71.73 -1.02
C GLN A 213 12.78 72.38 -1.04
N GLU A 214 13.78 71.71 -1.60
CA GLU A 214 15.14 72.24 -1.74
C GLU A 214 15.16 73.45 -2.70
N GLU A 215 14.48 73.37 -3.84
CA GLU A 215 14.28 74.52 -4.74
C GLU A 215 13.61 75.71 -4.03
N LEU A 216 12.52 75.47 -3.30
CA LEU A 216 11.81 76.50 -2.52
C LEU A 216 12.71 77.16 -1.46
N ILE A 217 13.46 76.36 -0.70
CA ILE A 217 14.38 76.87 0.34
C ILE A 217 15.46 77.76 -0.31
N ASN A 218 15.96 77.37 -1.48
CA ASN A 218 16.98 78.12 -2.22
C ASN A 218 16.46 79.46 -2.80
N GLU A 219 15.17 79.57 -3.10
CA GLU A 219 14.55 80.81 -3.60
C GLU A 219 14.18 81.83 -2.50
N MET A 220 14.05 81.39 -1.24
CA MET A 220 13.62 82.24 -0.13
C MET A 220 14.73 83.15 0.43
N THR A 221 14.34 84.26 1.05
CA THR A 221 15.31 85.15 1.70
C THR A 221 15.90 84.50 2.97
N PRO A 222 17.18 84.79 3.33
CA PRO A 222 17.83 84.18 4.49
C PRO A 222 17.01 84.43 5.77
N GLY A 223 16.47 83.35 6.35
CA GLY A 223 15.62 83.37 7.55
C GLY A 223 14.18 82.88 7.34
N GLU A 224 13.64 82.94 6.11
CA GLU A 224 12.29 82.44 5.81
C GLU A 224 12.25 80.91 5.58
N GLY A 225 13.36 80.33 5.12
CA GLY A 225 13.50 78.89 4.88
C GLY A 225 13.53 78.02 6.14
N GLU A 226 13.78 78.59 7.33
CA GLU A 226 13.83 77.85 8.61
C GLU A 226 12.51 77.12 8.92
N PHE A 227 11.39 77.60 8.36
CA PHE A 227 10.08 76.98 8.51
C PHE A 227 9.98 75.58 7.85
N PHE A 228 10.69 75.37 6.73
CA PHE A 228 10.65 74.12 5.96
C PHE A 228 11.76 73.13 6.36
N GLN A 229 12.79 73.58 7.08
CA GLN A 229 13.91 72.74 7.52
C GLN A 229 13.48 71.47 8.28
N PRO A 230 12.50 71.52 9.21
CA PRO A 230 12.08 70.32 9.95
C PRO A 230 11.39 69.27 9.07
N SER A 231 10.56 69.70 8.12
CA SER A 231 9.89 68.78 7.19
C SER A 231 10.88 68.18 6.21
N HIS A 232 11.81 68.98 5.69
CA HIS A 232 12.86 68.53 4.79
C HIS A 232 13.74 67.45 5.45
N ASN A 233 14.26 67.71 6.65
CA ASN A 233 15.10 66.73 7.35
C ASN A 233 14.35 65.42 7.65
N THR A 234 13.06 65.51 7.99
CA THR A 234 12.24 64.31 8.21
C THR A 234 12.07 63.51 6.91
N LEU A 235 11.90 64.18 5.76
CA LEU A 235 11.80 63.52 4.46
C LEU A 235 13.13 62.86 4.06
N VAL A 236 14.28 63.53 4.30
CA VAL A 236 15.61 62.96 4.06
C VAL A 236 15.80 61.68 4.88
N ASP A 237 15.51 61.72 6.19
CA ASP A 237 15.64 60.55 7.07
C ASP A 237 14.77 59.38 6.59
N LEU A 238 13.53 59.64 6.18
CA LEU A 238 12.60 58.61 5.70
C LEU A 238 13.04 58.02 4.36
N VAL A 239 13.57 58.83 3.45
CA VAL A 239 14.11 58.38 2.17
C VAL A 239 15.34 57.49 2.38
N GLU A 240 16.26 57.88 3.25
CA GLU A 240 17.45 57.09 3.58
C GLU A 240 17.05 55.71 4.18
N ILE A 241 16.04 55.68 5.06
CA ILE A 241 15.52 54.42 5.62
C ILE A 241 14.95 53.51 4.52
N ILE A 242 14.16 54.06 3.58
CA ILE A 242 13.57 53.27 2.50
C ILE A 242 14.63 52.79 1.50
N GLU A 243 15.64 53.60 1.19
CA GLU A 243 16.77 53.20 0.36
C GLU A 243 17.56 52.06 1.00
N GLN A 244 17.83 52.13 2.30
CA GLN A 244 18.50 51.04 3.04
C GLN A 244 17.68 49.73 2.97
N TRP A 245 16.34 49.82 3.02
CA TRP A 245 15.48 48.64 2.93
C TRP A 245 15.40 48.02 1.51
N THR A 246 15.71 48.80 0.47
CA THR A 246 15.54 48.38 -0.93
C THR A 246 16.85 48.01 -1.63
N THR A 247 18.01 48.49 -1.12
CA THR A 247 19.33 48.31 -1.78
C THR A 247 20.10 47.06 -1.33
N ASP A 248 19.76 46.44 -0.19
CA ASP A 248 20.59 45.38 0.39
C ASP A 248 20.21 43.96 -0.09
N ASP A 249 20.59 43.65 -1.33
CA ASP A 249 20.32 42.37 -2.02
C ASP A 249 21.08 41.17 -1.40
N LYS A 250 22.07 41.42 -0.52
CA LYS A 250 22.93 40.39 0.10
C LYS A 250 22.64 40.12 1.58
N HIS A 251 21.89 40.99 2.25
CA HIS A 251 21.46 40.81 3.65
C HIS A 251 19.95 40.69 3.81
N SER A 252 19.22 40.48 2.70
CA SER A 252 17.76 40.25 2.67
C SER A 252 17.27 39.09 3.57
N GLU A 253 18.17 38.23 4.08
CA GLU A 253 17.83 37.23 5.11
C GLU A 253 17.50 37.86 6.49
N MET A 254 17.85 39.13 6.72
CA MET A 254 17.38 39.90 7.89
C MET A 254 16.00 40.54 7.69
N MET A 255 15.42 40.53 6.48
CA MET A 255 14.29 41.42 6.17
C MET A 255 13.00 41.12 6.91
N PHE A 256 12.71 39.89 7.31
CA PHE A 256 11.50 39.61 8.09
C PHE A 256 11.71 38.34 8.92
N LYS A 257 12.30 38.47 10.10
CA LYS A 257 11.89 37.54 11.16
C LYS A 257 10.42 37.86 11.44
N LEU A 258 9.51 36.99 10.97
CA LEU A 258 8.07 37.12 11.25
C LEU A 258 7.75 37.25 12.75
N GLU A 259 8.69 36.94 13.63
CA GLU A 259 8.57 37.19 15.07
C GLU A 259 8.48 38.70 15.43
N ASP A 260 8.91 39.60 14.54
CA ASP A 260 8.88 41.08 14.74
C ASP A 260 7.74 41.80 13.98
N GLU A 261 6.75 41.05 13.45
CA GLU A 261 5.57 41.57 12.76
C GLU A 261 4.82 42.74 13.49
N PRO A 262 4.72 42.78 14.84
CA PRO A 262 4.07 43.88 15.54
C PRO A 262 4.80 45.24 15.38
N ARG A 263 6.13 45.21 15.25
CA ARG A 263 6.92 46.44 15.11
C ARG A 263 6.77 47.06 13.74
N PHE A 264 6.64 46.22 12.71
CA PHE A 264 6.41 46.68 11.35
C PHE A 264 5.02 47.29 11.18
N GLU A 265 3.97 46.62 11.69
CA GLU A 265 2.62 47.19 11.67
C GLU A 265 2.57 48.53 12.41
N GLN A 266 3.28 48.65 13.52
CA GLN A 266 3.35 49.89 14.30
C GLN A 266 4.08 51.02 13.53
N LEU A 267 5.24 50.72 12.93
CA LEU A 267 5.98 51.68 12.11
C LEU A 267 5.16 52.12 10.89
N TYR A 268 4.53 51.18 10.19
CA TYR A 268 3.68 51.47 9.04
C TYR A 268 2.48 52.34 9.45
N ALA A 269 1.82 52.03 10.56
CA ALA A 269 0.72 52.83 11.10
C ALA A 269 1.18 54.25 11.48
N GLU A 270 2.36 54.38 12.09
CA GLU A 270 2.93 55.69 12.45
C GLU A 270 3.27 56.52 11.20
N LEU A 271 3.89 55.91 10.19
CA LEU A 271 4.22 56.56 8.91
C LEU A 271 2.95 57.04 8.19
N LEU A 272 1.93 56.18 8.12
CA LEU A 272 0.63 56.51 7.53
C LEU A 272 -0.06 57.65 8.30
N SER A 273 0.03 57.64 9.64
CA SER A 273 -0.51 58.69 10.49
C SER A 273 0.17 60.03 10.25
N ARG A 274 1.51 60.06 10.19
CA ARG A 274 2.28 61.28 9.92
C ARG A 274 1.99 61.85 8.53
N PHE A 275 1.91 60.98 7.52
CA PHE A 275 1.56 61.39 6.16
C PHE A 275 0.14 61.98 6.09
N ASN A 276 -0.83 61.34 6.74
CA ASN A 276 -2.20 61.86 6.81
C ASN A 276 -2.27 63.22 7.54
N GLU A 277 -1.47 63.39 8.59
CA GLU A 277 -1.40 64.66 9.32
C GLU A 277 -0.80 65.78 8.46
N GLN A 278 0.33 65.51 7.80
CA GLN A 278 0.96 66.48 6.88
C GLN A 278 0.03 66.81 5.70
N SER A 279 -0.63 65.81 5.10
CA SER A 279 -1.63 66.01 4.05
C SER A 279 -2.79 66.90 4.51
N CYS A 280 -3.29 66.70 5.74
CA CYS A 280 -4.31 67.57 6.33
C CYS A 280 -3.81 69.02 6.49
N GLN A 281 -2.58 69.20 6.98
CA GLN A 281 -1.98 70.53 7.13
C GLN A 281 -1.82 71.24 5.79
N LEU A 282 -1.31 70.54 4.77
CA LEU A 282 -1.14 71.06 3.42
C LEU A 282 -2.48 71.47 2.81
N LYS A 283 -3.52 70.64 2.99
CA LYS A 283 -4.89 70.94 2.54
C LYS A 283 -5.46 72.19 3.22
N MET A 284 -5.21 72.38 4.52
CA MET A 284 -5.61 73.60 5.22
C MET A 284 -4.87 74.83 4.72
N GLN A 285 -3.57 74.72 4.41
CA GLN A 285 -2.80 75.81 3.82
C GLN A 285 -3.30 76.16 2.42
N ALA A 286 -3.57 75.16 1.58
CA ALA A 286 -4.15 75.36 0.25
C ALA A 286 -5.49 76.10 0.32
N MET A 287 -6.38 75.74 1.26
CA MET A 287 -7.64 76.48 1.48
C MET A 287 -7.42 77.93 1.92
N LYS A 288 -6.39 78.20 2.73
CA LYS A 288 -6.04 79.58 3.12
C LYS A 288 -5.53 80.39 1.92
N LEU A 289 -4.68 79.79 1.09
CA LEU A 289 -4.16 80.42 -0.13
C LEU A 289 -5.29 80.69 -1.15
N ASP A 290 -6.18 79.74 -1.39
CA ASP A 290 -7.36 79.95 -2.25
C ASP A 290 -8.23 81.09 -1.75
N ARG A 291 -8.43 81.20 -0.43
CA ARG A 291 -9.18 82.30 0.16
C ARG A 291 -8.46 83.64 -0.03
N GLN A 292 -7.15 83.68 0.16
CA GLN A 292 -6.35 84.89 -0.07
C GLN A 292 -6.37 85.30 -1.54
N LYS A 293 -6.24 84.34 -2.47
CA LYS A 293 -6.38 84.57 -3.91
C LYS A 293 -7.73 85.19 -4.26
N GLY A 294 -8.82 84.66 -3.71
CA GLY A 294 -10.16 85.23 -3.91
C GLY A 294 -10.27 86.68 -3.45
N MET A 295 -9.64 87.03 -2.31
CA MET A 295 -9.58 88.43 -1.84
C MET A 295 -8.75 89.32 -2.77
N ILE A 296 -7.63 88.83 -3.30
CA ILE A 296 -6.78 89.57 -4.24
C ILE A 296 -7.53 89.80 -5.56
N ASP A 297 -8.22 88.79 -6.08
CA ASP A 297 -9.03 88.90 -7.30
C ASP A 297 -10.17 89.93 -7.12
N GLU A 298 -10.83 89.92 -5.95
CA GLU A 298 -11.85 90.92 -5.60
C GLU A 298 -11.27 92.33 -5.52
N GLN A 299 -10.14 92.50 -4.83
CA GLN A 299 -9.42 93.79 -4.77
C GLN A 299 -9.00 94.26 -6.16
N GLY A 300 -8.45 93.38 -7.00
CA GLY A 300 -8.10 93.66 -8.40
C GLY A 300 -9.31 94.14 -9.21
N GLY A 301 -10.47 93.50 -9.03
CA GLY A 301 -11.73 93.93 -9.63
C GLY A 301 -12.16 95.34 -9.20
N THR A 302 -12.01 95.67 -7.91
CA THR A 302 -12.31 97.03 -7.41
C THR A 302 -11.37 98.10 -7.98
N ILE A 303 -10.07 97.79 -8.10
CA ILE A 303 -9.07 98.68 -8.69
C ILE A 303 -9.40 98.96 -10.15
N LEU A 304 -9.67 97.94 -10.96
CA LEU A 304 -10.06 98.11 -12.36
C LEU A 304 -11.32 98.96 -12.53
N LYS A 305 -12.30 98.82 -11.61
CA LYS A 305 -13.51 99.64 -11.59
C LYS A 305 -13.21 101.11 -11.27
N LEU A 306 -12.36 101.38 -10.29
CA LEU A 306 -11.91 102.73 -9.94
C LEU A 306 -11.12 103.37 -11.09
N GLU A 307 -10.25 102.63 -11.76
CA GLU A 307 -9.52 103.12 -12.94
C GLU A 307 -10.45 103.47 -14.10
N ALA A 308 -11.50 102.69 -14.34
CA ALA A 308 -12.51 103.00 -15.34
C ALA A 308 -13.28 104.30 -14.99
N GLN A 309 -13.62 104.49 -13.71
CA GLN A 309 -14.23 105.73 -13.23
C GLN A 309 -13.30 106.93 -13.39
N LYS A 310 -12.00 106.79 -13.06
CA LYS A 310 -10.99 107.83 -13.27
C LYS A 310 -10.86 108.22 -14.74
N ARG A 311 -10.80 107.24 -15.65
CA ARG A 311 -10.75 107.49 -17.11
C ARG A 311 -12.00 108.21 -17.61
N LYS A 312 -13.17 107.84 -17.11
CA LYS A 312 -14.43 108.53 -17.43
C LYS A 312 -14.40 109.99 -16.96
N LEU A 313 -14.02 110.24 -15.71
CA LEU A 313 -13.93 111.59 -15.16
C LEU A 313 -12.92 112.46 -15.92
N ALA A 314 -11.78 111.89 -16.33
CA ALA A 314 -10.80 112.59 -17.15
C ALA A 314 -11.37 112.99 -18.52
N SER A 315 -12.11 112.09 -19.17
CA SER A 315 -12.81 112.40 -20.43
C SER A 315 -13.89 113.47 -20.25
N ASP A 316 -14.65 113.41 -19.15
CA ASP A 316 -15.69 114.41 -18.83
C ASP A 316 -15.06 115.80 -18.58
N LEU A 317 -13.90 115.86 -17.93
CA LEU A 317 -13.13 117.09 -17.70
C LEU A 317 -12.56 117.66 -19.00
N GLU A 318 -11.98 116.82 -19.86
CA GLU A 318 -11.47 117.24 -21.17
C GLU A 318 -12.61 117.80 -22.05
N GLU A 319 -13.80 117.21 -22.00
CA GLU A 319 -14.99 117.75 -22.65
C GLU A 319 -15.41 119.10 -22.08
N GLN A 320 -15.39 119.27 -20.75
CA GLN A 320 -15.69 120.56 -20.12
C GLN A 320 -14.65 121.65 -20.48
N ASP A 321 -13.36 121.34 -20.43
CA ASP A 321 -12.30 122.25 -20.84
C ASP A 321 -12.47 122.67 -22.31
N GLY A 322 -12.82 121.74 -23.19
CA GLY A 322 -13.17 122.02 -24.58
C GLY A 322 -14.38 122.95 -24.74
N ARG A 323 -15.43 122.76 -23.93
CA ARG A 323 -16.61 123.65 -23.90
C ARG A 323 -16.26 125.05 -23.39
N VAL A 324 -15.44 125.16 -22.34
CA VAL A 324 -14.98 126.45 -21.79
C VAL A 324 -14.10 127.19 -22.81
N ALA A 325 -13.16 126.50 -23.46
CA ALA A 325 -12.34 127.06 -24.52
C ALA A 325 -13.19 127.59 -25.68
N SER A 326 -14.20 126.82 -26.12
CA SER A 326 -15.14 127.25 -27.17
C SER A 326 -15.94 128.49 -26.77
N LEU A 327 -16.36 128.60 -25.50
CA LEU A 327 -17.05 129.78 -24.97
C LEU A 327 -16.13 131.00 -24.92
N LEU A 328 -14.86 130.82 -24.52
CA LEU A 328 -13.86 131.89 -24.51
C LEU A 328 -13.56 132.39 -25.93
N GLU A 329 -13.41 131.50 -26.91
CA GLU A 329 -13.21 131.87 -28.32
C GLU A 329 -14.43 132.64 -28.90
N CYS A 330 -15.66 132.23 -28.52
CA CYS A 330 -16.88 132.97 -28.85
C CYS A 330 -16.93 134.39 -28.22
N LEU A 331 -16.34 134.57 -27.04
CA LEU A 331 -16.28 135.88 -26.37
C LEU A 331 -15.19 136.78 -26.97
N GLU A 332 -14.04 136.21 -27.33
CA GLU A 332 -12.92 136.93 -27.96
C GLU A 332 -13.26 137.40 -29.38
N GLY A 333 -14.02 136.60 -30.14
CA GLY A 333 -14.54 136.98 -31.46
C GLY A 333 -15.60 138.09 -31.47
N ASN A 334 -16.21 138.40 -30.32
CA ASN A 334 -17.28 139.40 -30.19
C ASN A 334 -16.82 140.78 -29.69
N GLY A 335 -15.53 141.02 -29.46
CA GLY A 335 -15.01 142.36 -29.14
C GLY A 335 -15.58 142.99 -27.87
N VAL A 336 -15.99 142.17 -26.89
CA VAL A 336 -16.46 142.64 -25.58
C VAL A 336 -15.27 142.67 -24.62
N GLU A 337 -14.77 143.87 -24.30
CA GLU A 337 -13.82 144.07 -23.21
C GLU A 337 -14.43 143.62 -21.88
N PHE A 338 -14.01 142.46 -21.37
CA PHE A 338 -14.31 142.04 -20.01
C PHE A 338 -13.29 142.67 -19.05
N THR A 339 -13.69 143.74 -18.37
CA THR A 339 -13.02 144.21 -17.16
C THR A 339 -13.20 143.16 -16.05
N PHE A 340 -12.18 142.35 -15.81
CA PHE A 340 -12.09 141.52 -14.61
C PHE A 340 -11.96 142.40 -13.37
N LEU A 341 -13.01 142.45 -12.55
CA LEU A 341 -12.94 142.92 -11.17
C LEU A 341 -12.39 141.77 -10.31
N TRP A 342 -11.10 141.86 -10.01
CA TRP A 342 -10.49 141.04 -8.95
C TRP A 342 -10.97 141.56 -7.59
N ASN A 343 -11.46 140.65 -6.75
CA ASN A 343 -11.51 140.81 -5.31
C ASN A 343 -10.79 139.62 -4.67
#